data_AF-A0A935QAZ0-F1
#
_entry.id   AF-A0A935QAZ0-F1
#
_cell.length_a   1.000
_cell.length_b   1.000
_cell.length_c   1.000
_cell.angle_alpha   90.00
_cell.angle_beta   90.00
_cell.angle_gamma   90.00
#
_symmetry.space_group_name_H-M   'P 1'
#
loop_
_entity.id
_entity.type
_entity.pdbx_description
1 polymer ?
#
loop_
_entity_poly.entity_id
_entity_poly.type
_entity_poly.pdbx_seq_one_letter_code
_entity_poly.pdbx_strand_id
1 'polypeptide(L)'
;MHGRVRLLVVSHLMRSGATAFTELRSLLGLTDGTLSVHLATLEQGGAVEIVKEFVGKKPRTVVRVTPRGRELFAGYVEDLKRIVPGL
;
A
#
# COMPACT_ATOMS: atom_id res chain seq x y z
N MET A 1 8.97 -4.59 -3.65
CA MET A 1 8.54 -3.98 -2.39
C MET A 1 9.75 -3.32 -1.69
N HIS A 2 10.24 -2.15 -2.11
CA HIS A 2 11.42 -1.52 -1.48
C HIS A 2 11.08 -0.14 -0.93
N GLY A 3 11.67 0.33 0.16
CA GLY A 3 11.52 1.72 0.63
C GLY A 3 10.39 1.96 1.64
N ARG A 4 10.67 2.86 2.60
CA ARG A 4 9.87 3.11 3.81
C ARG A 4 8.40 3.38 3.56
N VAL A 5 8.07 4.26 2.61
CA VAL A 5 6.67 4.65 2.33
C VAL A 5 5.86 3.47 1.81
N ARG A 6 6.41 2.68 0.88
CA ARG A 6 5.73 1.50 0.32
C ARG A 6 5.48 0.44 1.40
N LEU A 7 6.45 0.24 2.29
CA LEU A 7 6.28 -0.64 3.45
C LEU A 7 5.12 -0.15 4.34
N LEU A 8 5.10 1.14 4.71
CA LEU A 8 4.03 1.70 5.55
C LEU A 8 2.65 1.58 4.90
N VAL A 9 2.53 1.86 3.60
CA VAL A 9 1.28 1.72 2.85
C VAL A 9 0.78 0.28 2.89
N VAL A 10 1.61 -0.69 2.51
CA VAL A 10 1.18 -2.09 2.44
C VAL A 10 0.93 -2.65 3.84
N SER A 11 1.75 -2.33 4.84
CA SER A 11 1.50 -2.71 6.24
C SER A 11 0.14 -2.21 6.74
N HIS A 12 -0.23 -0.96 6.40
CA HIS A 12 -1.53 -0.43 6.76
C HIS A 12 -2.65 -1.22 6.07
N LEU A 13 -2.58 -1.38 4.74
CA LEU A 13 -3.59 -2.08 3.95
C LEU A 13 -3.74 -3.57 4.32
N MET A 14 -2.67 -4.22 4.77
CA MET A 14 -2.72 -5.60 5.31
C MET A 14 -3.57 -5.70 6.56
N ARG A 15 -3.65 -4.62 7.36
CA ARG A 15 -4.41 -4.55 8.61
C ARG A 15 -5.82 -4.01 8.40
N SER A 16 -5.97 -2.96 7.61
CA SER A 16 -7.26 -2.27 7.41
C SER A 16 -8.07 -2.80 6.22
N GLY A 17 -7.44 -3.57 5.33
CA GLY A 17 -8.05 -3.96 4.06
C GLY A 17 -8.11 -2.78 3.08
N ALA A 18 -9.16 -2.76 2.26
CA ALA A 18 -9.35 -1.74 1.25
C ALA A 18 -9.50 -0.35 1.88
N THR A 19 -8.60 0.58 1.54
CA THR A 19 -8.53 1.90 2.16
C THR A 19 -8.53 2.99 1.10
N ALA A 20 -9.20 4.10 1.37
CA ALA A 20 -9.26 5.19 0.41
C ALA A 20 -7.94 5.95 0.29
N PHE A 21 -7.67 6.48 -0.91
CA PHE A 21 -6.50 7.30 -1.17
C PHE A 21 -6.36 8.47 -0.18
N THR A 22 -7.45 9.20 0.07
CA THR A 22 -7.47 10.36 0.97
C THR A 22 -7.18 9.98 2.42
N GLU A 23 -7.57 8.78 2.82
CA GLU A 23 -7.33 8.24 4.15
C GLU A 23 -5.87 7.80 4.31
N LEU A 24 -5.33 7.05 3.34
CA LEU A 24 -3.90 6.72 3.27
C LEU A 24 -3.03 7.99 3.33
N ARG A 25 -3.42 9.02 2.58
CA ARG A 25 -2.73 10.31 2.57
C ARG A 25 -2.69 10.93 3.95
N SER A 26 -3.85 11.02 4.60
CA SER A 26 -3.98 11.64 5.92
C SER A 26 -3.24 10.86 7.00
N LEU A 27 -3.39 9.53 7.01
CA LEU A 27 -2.78 8.65 8.01
C LEU A 27 -1.25 8.61 7.91
N LEU A 28 -0.71 8.69 6.69
CA LEU A 28 0.72 8.60 6.45
C LEU A 28 1.40 9.98 6.39
N GLY A 29 0.63 11.08 6.51
CA GLY A 29 1.15 12.45 6.44
C GLY A 29 1.84 12.77 5.11
N LEU A 30 1.37 12.18 4.01
CA LEU A 30 1.98 12.31 2.69
C LEU A 30 1.25 13.37 1.86
N THR A 31 1.95 13.94 0.89
CA THR A 31 1.30 14.71 -0.19
C THR A 31 0.68 13.76 -1.20
N ASP A 32 -0.30 14.25 -1.97
CA ASP A 32 -0.94 13.50 -3.05
C ASP A 32 0.10 12.99 -4.08
N GLY A 33 1.07 13.82 -4.44
CA GLY A 33 2.13 13.46 -5.38
C GLY A 33 3.01 12.31 -4.87
N THR A 34 3.49 12.40 -3.61
CA THR A 34 4.31 11.35 -3.00
C THR A 34 3.54 10.04 -2.91
N LEU A 35 2.29 10.08 -2.42
CA LEU A 35 1.46 8.87 -2.32
C LEU A 35 1.20 8.27 -3.71
N SER A 36 0.87 9.09 -4.71
CA SER A 36 0.58 8.61 -6.06
C SER A 36 1.75 7.88 -6.70
N VAL A 37 2.98 8.41 -6.58
CA VAL A 37 4.19 7.75 -7.12
C VAL A 37 4.43 6.39 -6.48
N HIS A 38 4.26 6.29 -5.16
CA HIS A 38 4.45 5.03 -4.45
C HIS A 38 3.35 4.01 -4.77
N LEU A 39 2.09 4.46 -4.86
CA LEU A 39 0.96 3.61 -5.24
C LEU A 39 1.10 3.10 -6.68
N ALA A 40 1.49 3.95 -7.63
CA ALA A 40 1.75 3.55 -9.01
C ALA A 40 2.86 2.50 -9.09
N THR A 41 3.95 2.67 -8.32
CA THR A 41 5.02 1.66 -8.26
C THR A 41 4.53 0.33 -7.67
N LEU A 42 3.71 0.39 -6.62
CA LEU A 42 3.13 -0.81 -6.00
C LEU A 42 2.17 -1.53 -6.94
N GLU A 43 1.35 -0.78 -7.68
CA GLU A 43 0.40 -1.31 -8.67
C GLU A 43 1.13 -1.95 -9.86
N GLN A 44 2.13 -1.26 -10.43
CA GLN A 44 2.97 -1.82 -11.50
C GLN A 44 3.68 -3.12 -11.07
N GLY A 45 4.09 -3.21 -9.80
CA GLY A 45 4.67 -4.42 -9.23
C GLY A 45 3.64 -5.49 -8.82
N GLY A 46 2.36 -5.27 -9.08
CA GLY A 46 1.26 -6.17 -8.73
C GLY A 46 1.01 -6.31 -7.23
N ALA A 47 1.56 -5.42 -6.40
CA ALA A 47 1.44 -5.50 -4.95
C ALA A 47 0.11 -4.94 -4.42
N VAL A 48 -0.44 -3.93 -5.09
CA VAL A 48 -1.75 -3.37 -4.79
C VAL A 48 -2.55 -3.25 -6.07
N GLU A 49 -3.85 -3.13 -5.94
CA GLU A 49 -4.74 -2.68 -7.01
C GLU A 49 -5.38 -1.36 -6.58
N ILE A 50 -5.56 -0.45 -7.54
CA ILE A 50 -6.22 0.84 -7.34
C ILE A 50 -7.53 0.83 -8.13
N VAL A 51 -8.65 0.95 -7.41
CA VAL A 51 -9.99 0.92 -8.00
C VAL A 51 -10.73 2.22 -7.75
N LYS A 52 -11.53 2.64 -8.73
CA LYS A 52 -12.54 3.70 -8.52
C LYS A 52 -13.85 3.05 -8.12
N GLU A 53 -14.27 3.31 -6.90
CA GLU A 53 -15.56 2.87 -6.37
C GLU A 53 -16.50 4.08 -6.27
N PHE A 54 -17.79 3.89 -6.47
CA PHE A 54 -18.78 4.96 -6.31
C PHE A 54 -19.44 4.83 -4.94
N VAL A 55 -19.28 5.85 -4.10
CA VAL A 55 -20.00 5.96 -2.83
C VAL A 55 -21.12 6.98 -3.05
N GLY A 56 -22.32 6.47 -3.30
CA GLY A 56 -23.43 7.28 -3.81
C GLY A 56 -23.12 7.83 -5.21
N LYS A 57 -23.16 9.16 -5.38
CA LYS A 57 -22.86 9.83 -6.67
C LYS A 57 -21.40 10.31 -6.80
N LYS A 58 -20.54 10.01 -5.82
CA LYS A 58 -19.15 10.51 -5.78
C LYS A 58 -18.16 9.38 -6.02
N PRO A 59 -17.24 9.49 -7.01
CA PRO A 59 -16.16 8.54 -7.19
C PRO A 59 -15.15 8.66 -6.04
N ARG A 60 -14.69 7.52 -5.53
CA ARG A 60 -13.68 7.39 -4.49
C ARG A 60 -12.62 6.40 -4.96
N THR A 61 -11.37 6.82 -4.94
CA THR A 61 -10.24 5.92 -5.22
C THR A 61 -9.93 5.10 -3.97
N VAL A 62 -9.96 3.79 -4.11
CA VAL A 62 -9.69 2.81 -3.05
C VAL A 62 -8.51 1.95 -3.48
N VAL A 63 -7.64 1.64 -2.52
CA VAL A 63 -6.44 0.83 -2.71
C VAL A 63 -6.57 -0.42 -1.84
N ARG A 64 -6.22 -1.59 -2.37
CA ARG A 64 -6.19 -2.84 -1.59
C ARG A 64 -5.01 -3.73 -1.99
N VAL A 65 -4.54 -4.56 -1.06
CA VAL A 65 -3.45 -5.52 -1.33
C VAL A 65 -3.98 -6.71 -2.13
N THR A 66 -3.32 -7.01 -3.25
CA THR A 66 -3.66 -8.18 -4.08
C THR A 66 -3.16 -9.48 -3.41
N PRO A 67 -3.61 -10.67 -3.83
CA PRO A 67 -3.01 -11.92 -3.39
C PRO A 67 -1.49 -11.96 -3.61
N ARG A 68 -1.02 -11.53 -4.79
CA ARG A 68 0.40 -11.42 -5.10
C ARG A 68 1.14 -10.43 -4.19
N GLY A 69 0.50 -9.31 -3.85
CA GLY A 69 1.04 -8.33 -2.92
C GLY A 69 1.26 -8.87 -1.53
N ARG A 70 0.40 -9.77 -1.06
CA ARG A 70 0.59 -10.45 0.24
C ARG A 70 1.84 -11.30 0.23
N GLU A 71 2.07 -12.07 -0.84
CA GLU A 71 3.30 -12.86 -1.01
C GLU A 71 4.55 -11.98 -1.08
N LEU A 72 4.51 -10.92 -1.90
CA LEU A 72 5.62 -9.97 -2.04
C LEU A 72 5.96 -9.27 -0.72
N PHE A 73 4.94 -8.94 0.07
CA PHE A 73 5.11 -8.34 1.38
C PHE A 73 5.72 -9.32 2.37
N ALA A 74 5.20 -10.56 2.43
CA ALA A 74 5.73 -11.60 3.30
C ALA A 74 7.21 -11.89 3.00
N GLY A 75 7.57 -12.06 1.73
CA GLY A 75 8.97 -12.24 1.32
C GLY A 75 9.86 -11.06 1.74
N TYR A 76 9.38 -9.82 1.55
CA TYR A 76 10.14 -8.64 1.95
C TYR A 76 10.34 -8.54 3.48
N VAL A 77 9.34 -8.91 4.28
CA VAL A 77 9.47 -8.94 5.75
C VAL A 77 10.47 -10.00 6.18
N GLU A 78 10.46 -11.18 5.56
CA GLU A 78 11.45 -12.23 5.85
C GLU A 78 12.88 -11.81 5.48
N ASP A 79 13.05 -11.10 4.36
CA ASP A 79 14.36 -10.53 4.01
C ASP A 79 14.81 -9.48 5.03
N LEU A 80 13.91 -8.62 5.52
CA LEU A 80 14.22 -7.63 6.55
C LEU A 80 14.65 -8.28 7.86
N LYS A 81 13.99 -9.36 8.29
CA LYS A 81 14.36 -10.11 9.51
C LYS A 81 15.76 -10.71 9.44
N ARG A 82 16.21 -11.10 8.26
CA ARG A 82 17.57 -11.63 8.06
C ARG A 82 18.64 -10.55 8.18
N ILE A 83 18.30 -9.31 7.84
CA ILE A 83 19.22 -8.16 7.84
C ILE A 83 19.22 -7.46 9.21
N VAL A 84 18.09 -7.47 9.91
CA VAL A 84 17.91 -6.82 11.22
C VAL A 84 17.63 -7.89 12.28
N PRO A 85 18.66 -8.35 13.01
CA PRO A 85 18.48 -9.30 14.10
C PRO A 85 17.53 -8.72 15.17
N GLY A 86 16.44 -9.42 15.48
CA GLY A 86 15.47 -9.02 16.52
C GLY A 86 14.15 -8.42 16.02
N LEU A 87 13.86 -8.50 14.72
CA LEU A 87 12.53 -8.21 14.13
C LEU A 87 11.63 -9.47 14.06
#